data_AF-A0A923R8K7-F1
#
_entry.id   AF-A0A923R8K7-F1
#
_cell.length_a   1.000
_cell.length_b   1.000
_cell.length_c   1.000
_cell.angle_alpha   90.00
_cell.angle_beta   90.00
_cell.angle_gamma   90.00
#
_symmetry.space_group_name_H-M   'P 1'
#
loop_
_entity.id
_entity.type
_entity.pdbx_description
1 polymer ?
#
loop_
_entity_poly.entity_id
_entity_poly.type
_entity_poly.pdbx_seq_one_letter_code
_entity_poly.pdbx_strand_id
1 'polypeptide(L)'
;MIIRDGMIDVAILSGPRLKQWPTQAARVLSRHCSDAGLKVGWYGGPGLKVRGVLPNETSGAVVMVEDAQKRLHRIQAKAVVKVTPELDFPLPFQGWYSPGLIPESTARKLINEGTLNWQPVVVILGSGNRALKLGTEILEMDLTSRVICVESVFEQVQGWEVEKRRFDIKGGRIIFGKPVQLLQKSPFNWELKVQDSQGVRIIDAARVISVGPFEKDMGYREYPAGSFLMEWENSESSSLPDDVEKILFDEHRAVVLAARIVKGLGQFPPESRALFEKQLWLSKQKLKEMESLPMHRFRWGYDGKWLNAKSKQVLAEFGGTPKTLLPGKLLASIECVEKIGCRHCQKACPTGAIQIDRVHNQFLLEDLCSGCGFCLQACPSEVPIMIEGDASTDYTTLVFPYHELPLLKKGDKVGLLSRKGEMLVQSRIADTFIEGSDDKATLYKVEVPSHLVWEARSIVSMAVKPELKDSEGLYRERGNRVEVQIQGDVRRVIDGQNVSVSLFESGMARPNDILICEDGSCGLCQIEVDGIKKFACETTIHQGMSIRFTREHRPSSELCPCEGITTEALSAIIAATNPDTLAAVTQISEVGHGKCHGLLCKKSWSRLSEAAGVADVRFNDWRFPWVDWMF
;
A
#
# COMPACT_ATOMS: atom_id res chain seq x y z
N MET A 1 43.24 11.30 6.84
CA MET A 1 42.20 10.26 6.94
C MET A 1 42.85 9.01 7.51
N ILE A 2 42.45 8.54 8.70
CA ILE A 2 43.02 7.34 9.33
C ILE A 2 42.24 6.13 8.81
N ILE A 3 42.94 5.10 8.34
CA ILE A 3 42.35 3.84 7.87
C ILE A 3 42.55 2.76 8.93
N ARG A 4 41.49 2.01 9.26
CA ARG A 4 41.56 0.84 10.16
C ARG A 4 41.08 -0.40 9.45
N ASP A 5 41.82 -1.49 9.61
CA ASP A 5 41.50 -2.79 9.02
C ASP A 5 40.85 -3.71 10.06
N GLY A 6 39.82 -4.46 9.65
CA GLY A 6 39.14 -5.45 10.49
C GLY A 6 38.73 -6.69 9.69
N MET A 7 38.60 -7.84 10.36
CA MET A 7 38.13 -9.08 9.75
C MET A 7 36.90 -9.61 10.47
N ILE A 8 35.88 -9.99 9.70
CA ILE A 8 34.62 -10.54 10.19
C ILE A 8 34.16 -11.70 9.30
N ASP A 9 33.35 -12.62 9.82
CA ASP A 9 32.84 -13.72 9.00
C ASP A 9 31.63 -13.26 8.19
N VAL A 10 30.71 -12.52 8.81
CA VAL A 10 29.49 -12.00 8.17
C VAL A 10 29.34 -10.50 8.40
N ALA A 11 29.27 -9.71 7.33
CA ALA A 11 28.96 -8.29 7.39
C ALA A 11 27.52 -8.05 6.91
N ILE A 12 26.67 -7.52 7.78
CA ILE A 12 25.28 -7.16 7.47
C ILE A 12 25.22 -5.63 7.30
N LEU A 13 24.84 -5.17 6.11
CA LEU A 13 24.95 -3.78 5.67
C LEU A 13 23.58 -3.16 5.48
N SER A 14 23.39 -1.93 5.96
CA SER A 14 22.22 -1.13 5.58
C SER A 14 22.37 -0.71 4.12
N GLY A 15 21.44 -1.13 3.27
CA GLY A 15 21.28 -0.59 1.93
C GLY A 15 20.69 0.82 1.96
N PRO A 16 20.77 1.54 0.84
CA PRO A 16 20.21 2.88 0.74
C PRO A 16 18.67 2.89 0.88
N ARG A 17 18.12 4.03 1.31
CA ARG A 17 16.67 4.27 1.49
C ARG A 17 16.00 3.46 2.61
N LEU A 18 16.77 2.74 3.40
CA LEU A 18 16.29 2.00 4.56
C LEU A 18 16.03 2.99 5.72
N LYS A 19 14.77 3.20 6.09
CA LYS A 19 14.42 4.17 7.15
C LYS A 19 14.75 3.69 8.55
N GLN A 20 14.62 2.39 8.80
CA GLN A 20 14.86 1.77 10.10
C GLN A 20 16.04 0.81 10.01
N TRP A 21 17.03 0.99 10.88
CA TRP A 21 18.21 0.14 10.96
C TRP A 21 18.70 -0.03 12.40
N PRO A 22 19.08 -1.26 12.83
CA PRO A 22 18.88 -2.54 12.13
C PRO A 22 17.41 -2.96 12.13
N THR A 23 16.98 -3.62 11.05
CA THR A 23 15.64 -4.23 10.95
C THR A 23 15.56 -5.46 11.87
N GLN A 24 14.36 -5.83 12.32
CA GLN A 24 14.13 -7.03 13.13
C GLN A 24 14.64 -8.28 12.42
N ALA A 25 14.36 -8.38 11.13
CA ALA A 25 14.82 -9.50 10.32
C ALA A 25 16.37 -9.53 10.19
N ALA A 26 17.04 -8.38 10.10
CA ALA A 26 18.52 -8.30 10.14
C ALA A 26 19.09 -8.73 11.51
N ARG A 27 18.40 -8.43 12.62
CA ARG A 27 18.77 -8.92 13.95
C ARG A 27 18.65 -10.44 14.05
N VAL A 28 17.60 -11.02 13.48
CA VAL A 28 17.40 -12.48 13.40
C VAL A 28 18.54 -13.13 12.60
N LEU A 29 18.83 -12.65 11.39
CA LEU A 29 19.96 -13.12 10.57
C LEU A 29 21.26 -13.14 11.38
N SER A 30 21.56 -12.03 12.05
CA SER A 30 22.76 -11.90 12.87
C SER A 30 22.83 -12.87 14.02
N ARG A 31 21.74 -12.99 14.77
CA ARG A 31 21.64 -13.90 15.92
C ARG A 31 21.89 -15.34 15.47
N HIS A 32 21.24 -15.79 14.39
CA HIS A 32 21.42 -17.14 13.87
C HIS A 32 22.85 -17.41 13.38
N CYS A 33 23.52 -16.42 12.76
CA CYS A 33 24.93 -16.54 12.39
C CYS A 33 25.86 -16.57 13.62
N SER A 34 25.59 -15.74 14.63
CA SER A 34 26.36 -15.69 15.87
C SER A 34 26.20 -16.95 16.73
N ASP A 35 24.98 -17.50 16.82
CA ASP A 35 24.69 -18.75 17.53
C ASP A 35 25.40 -19.95 16.87
N ALA A 36 25.75 -19.83 15.58
CA ALA A 36 26.59 -20.78 14.86
C ALA A 36 28.10 -20.52 15.00
N GLY A 37 28.51 -19.55 15.82
CA GLY A 37 29.92 -19.25 16.11
C GLY A 37 30.60 -18.30 15.11
N LEU A 38 29.87 -17.71 14.16
CA LEU A 38 30.41 -16.74 13.21
C LEU A 38 30.58 -15.37 13.88
N LYS A 39 31.67 -14.66 13.57
CA LYS A 39 31.79 -13.23 13.92
C LYS A 39 30.92 -12.41 12.97
N VAL A 40 29.92 -11.73 13.52
CA VAL A 40 28.96 -10.93 12.74
C VAL A 40 29.09 -9.45 13.10
N GLY A 41 29.06 -8.57 12.09
CA GLY A 41 29.05 -7.12 12.29
C GLY A 41 27.93 -6.45 11.52
N TRP A 42 27.35 -5.40 12.11
CA TRP A 42 26.33 -4.57 11.47
C TRP A 42 26.91 -3.22 11.13
N TYR A 43 26.72 -2.81 9.88
CA TYR A 43 27.26 -1.56 9.39
C TYR A 43 26.16 -0.76 8.70
N GLY A 44 25.94 0.47 9.16
CA GLY A 44 24.79 1.27 8.80
C GLY A 44 24.24 2.07 9.98
N GLY A 45 23.60 3.21 9.70
CA GLY A 45 23.00 4.10 10.70
C GLY A 45 23.80 5.37 11.00
N PRO A 46 23.36 6.19 11.98
CA PRO A 46 23.85 7.56 12.17
C PRO A 46 25.35 7.71 12.48
N GLY A 47 25.97 6.66 13.02
CA GLY A 47 27.39 6.67 13.42
C GLY A 47 28.34 5.93 12.48
N LEU A 48 27.83 5.10 11.56
CA LEU A 48 28.61 4.27 10.64
C LEU A 48 27.91 4.25 9.28
N LYS A 49 28.32 5.15 8.39
CA LYS A 49 27.83 5.18 7.01
C LYS A 49 28.67 4.19 6.23
N VAL A 50 28.07 3.13 5.72
CA VAL A 50 28.79 2.28 4.76
C VAL A 50 29.22 3.22 3.60
N ARG A 51 30.29 2.93 2.86
CA ARG A 51 30.68 3.68 1.64
C ARG A 51 30.81 2.83 0.38
N GLY A 52 30.91 1.52 0.50
CA GLY A 52 31.04 0.66 -0.68
C GLY A 52 31.35 -0.77 -0.27
N VAL A 53 31.21 -1.67 -1.24
CA VAL A 53 31.61 -3.07 -1.10
C VAL A 53 32.42 -3.45 -2.32
N LEU A 54 33.63 -3.92 -2.09
CA LEU A 54 34.55 -4.38 -3.13
C LEU A 54 34.61 -5.91 -3.07
N PRO A 55 33.99 -6.62 -4.03
CA PRO A 55 34.08 -8.07 -4.12
C PRO A 55 35.54 -8.55 -4.18
N ASN A 56 35.84 -9.65 -3.50
CA ASN A 56 37.11 -10.35 -3.68
C ASN A 56 37.04 -11.26 -4.92
N GLU A 57 38.19 -11.63 -5.47
CA GLU A 57 38.27 -12.49 -6.67
C GLU A 57 37.69 -13.91 -6.48
N THR A 58 37.61 -14.39 -5.23
CA THR A 58 37.15 -15.75 -4.90
C THR A 58 35.84 -15.76 -4.11
N SER A 59 35.83 -15.24 -2.89
CA SER A 59 34.66 -15.19 -2.02
C SER A 59 34.75 -14.05 -1.01
N GLY A 60 33.60 -13.49 -0.62
CA GLY A 60 33.54 -12.36 0.31
C GLY A 60 33.91 -11.03 -0.33
N ALA A 61 34.05 -10.00 0.50
CA ALA A 61 34.34 -8.64 0.04
C ALA A 61 35.04 -7.80 1.11
N VAL A 62 35.65 -6.71 0.66
CA VAL A 62 36.06 -5.59 1.51
C VAL A 62 34.92 -4.59 1.58
N VAL A 63 34.35 -4.41 2.77
CA VAL A 63 33.36 -3.38 3.05
C VAL A 63 34.05 -2.11 3.53
N MET A 64 33.77 -1.00 2.86
CA MET A 64 34.23 0.32 3.26
C MET A 64 33.18 0.96 4.16
N VAL A 65 33.56 1.47 5.32
CA VAL A 65 32.65 2.15 6.26
C VAL A 65 33.27 3.44 6.74
N GLU A 66 32.52 4.53 6.73
CA GLU A 66 32.90 5.82 7.31
C GLU A 66 32.22 6.03 8.66
N ASP A 67 32.98 6.43 9.67
CA ASP A 67 32.43 6.78 10.98
C ASP A 67 32.04 8.27 11.08
N ALA A 68 31.39 8.64 12.20
CA ALA A 68 31.01 10.02 12.49
C ALA A 68 32.18 11.03 12.50
N GLN A 69 33.43 10.57 12.60
CA GLN A 69 34.64 11.40 12.55
C GLN A 69 35.28 11.45 11.16
N LYS A 70 34.58 10.98 10.11
CA LYS A 70 35.05 10.90 8.73
C LYS A 70 36.30 10.03 8.54
N ARG A 71 36.48 9.01 9.40
CA ARG A 71 37.53 8.00 9.24
C ARG A 71 36.97 6.83 8.45
N LEU A 72 37.79 6.27 7.55
CA LEU A 72 37.42 5.11 6.76
C LEU A 72 37.92 3.83 7.42
N HIS A 73 37.07 2.82 7.47
CA HIS A 73 37.34 1.49 7.97
C HIS A 73 37.20 0.51 6.80
N ARG A 74 38.18 -0.39 6.66
CA ARG A 74 38.19 -1.47 5.68
C ARG A 74 37.91 -2.76 6.41
N ILE A 75 36.80 -3.39 6.08
CA ILE A 75 36.32 -4.57 6.80
C ILE A 75 36.28 -5.73 5.83
N GLN A 76 37.19 -6.68 5.99
CA GLN A 76 37.17 -7.92 5.23
C GLN A 76 36.09 -8.83 5.79
N ALA A 77 35.17 -9.26 4.93
CA ALA A 77 34.06 -10.12 5.28
C ALA A 77 34.03 -11.34 4.36
N LYS A 78 33.82 -12.55 4.92
CA LYS A 78 33.67 -13.79 4.12
C LYS A 78 32.30 -13.87 3.46
N ALA A 79 31.27 -13.34 4.13
CA ALA A 79 29.92 -13.17 3.61
C ALA A 79 29.47 -11.72 3.84
N VAL A 80 28.79 -11.14 2.85
CA VAL A 80 28.19 -9.81 2.96
C VAL A 80 26.71 -9.91 2.64
N VAL A 81 25.85 -9.35 3.50
CA VAL A 81 24.41 -9.25 3.28
C VAL A 81 24.00 -7.79 3.32
N LYS A 82 23.66 -7.22 2.17
CA LYS A 82 23.10 -5.87 2.07
C LYS A 82 21.58 -5.94 2.17
N VAL A 83 21.00 -5.17 3.07
CA VAL A 83 19.56 -5.13 3.31
C VAL A 83 18.97 -3.90 2.64
N THR A 84 18.14 -4.06 1.62
CA THR A 84 17.54 -2.95 0.87
C THR A 84 16.02 -2.93 1.02
N PRO A 85 15.38 -1.75 0.96
CA PRO A 85 13.93 -1.70 0.87
C PRO A 85 13.44 -2.30 -0.44
N GLU A 86 12.28 -2.94 -0.36
CA GLU A 86 11.53 -3.44 -1.51
C GLU A 86 11.10 -2.27 -2.42
N LEU A 87 11.37 -2.38 -3.73
CA LEU A 87 10.87 -1.47 -4.75
C LEU A 87 9.95 -2.24 -5.68
N ASP A 88 8.65 -2.07 -5.47
CA ASP A 88 7.63 -2.72 -6.26
C ASP A 88 7.37 -1.92 -7.53
N PHE A 89 7.89 -2.37 -8.67
CA PHE A 89 7.41 -1.97 -10.00
C PHE A 89 6.71 -3.15 -10.66
N PRO A 90 5.63 -2.91 -11.42
CA PRO A 90 5.02 -3.96 -12.23
C PRO A 90 5.98 -4.38 -13.34
N LEU A 91 5.65 -5.48 -14.02
CA LEU A 91 6.33 -5.84 -15.27
C LEU A 91 6.24 -4.68 -16.28
N PRO A 92 7.33 -4.36 -17.01
CA PRO A 92 7.35 -3.34 -18.03
C PRO A 92 6.22 -3.49 -19.04
N PHE A 93 5.47 -2.42 -19.19
CA PHE A 93 4.43 -2.25 -20.21
C PHE A 93 4.64 -0.88 -20.86
N GLN A 94 3.96 -0.58 -21.97
CA GLN A 94 4.25 0.66 -22.69
C GLN A 94 4.02 1.90 -21.80
N GLY A 95 5.05 2.71 -21.59
CA GLY A 95 4.96 3.89 -20.71
C GLY A 95 5.10 3.60 -19.21
N TRP A 96 5.54 2.40 -18.81
CA TRP A 96 5.86 2.07 -17.42
C TRP A 96 6.94 3.00 -16.83
N TYR A 97 7.87 3.47 -17.65
CA TYR A 97 8.92 4.42 -17.25
C TYR A 97 8.48 5.88 -17.46
N SER A 98 7.28 6.20 -16.97
CA SER A 98 6.71 7.55 -17.01
C SER A 98 6.75 8.18 -15.61
N PRO A 99 6.96 9.51 -15.47
CA PRO A 99 6.86 10.19 -14.18
C PRO A 99 5.46 10.05 -13.52
N GLY A 100 4.45 9.59 -14.27
CA GLY A 100 3.13 9.28 -13.73
C GLY A 100 3.04 7.97 -12.94
N LEU A 101 3.96 7.02 -13.16
CA LEU A 101 4.00 5.74 -12.43
C LEU A 101 5.09 5.79 -11.34
N ILE A 102 4.66 5.87 -10.08
CA ILE A 102 5.57 6.01 -8.94
C ILE A 102 5.46 4.81 -7.97
N PRO A 103 6.54 4.36 -7.32
CA PRO A 103 6.45 3.33 -6.30
C PRO A 103 5.82 3.88 -5.02
N GLU A 104 5.26 2.99 -4.19
CA GLU A 104 4.66 3.35 -2.90
C GLU A 104 5.54 4.26 -2.04
N SER A 105 6.84 3.97 -1.96
CA SER A 105 7.78 4.73 -1.13
C SER A 105 7.88 6.20 -1.53
N THR A 106 7.85 6.48 -2.84
CA THR A 106 7.82 7.83 -3.39
C THR A 106 6.47 8.49 -3.19
N ALA A 107 5.37 7.76 -3.44
CA ALA A 107 4.03 8.27 -3.21
C ALA A 107 3.82 8.74 -1.77
N ARG A 108 4.23 7.92 -0.78
CA ARG A 108 4.14 8.26 0.64
C ARG A 108 4.95 9.51 1.01
N LYS A 109 6.13 9.71 0.41
CA LYS A 109 6.92 10.93 0.62
C LYS A 109 6.17 12.16 0.10
N LEU A 110 5.68 12.09 -1.14
CA LEU A 110 4.92 13.18 -1.76
C LEU A 110 3.61 13.51 -1.01
N ILE A 111 2.93 12.48 -0.47
CA ILE A 111 1.74 12.65 0.38
C ILE A 111 2.11 13.39 1.68
N ASN A 112 3.18 12.97 2.35
CA ASN A 112 3.61 13.54 3.63
C ASN A 112 4.13 14.97 3.50
N GLU A 113 4.84 15.27 2.40
CA GLU A 113 5.30 16.62 2.10
C GLU A 113 4.12 17.54 1.71
N GLY A 114 3.04 16.97 1.16
CA GLY A 114 1.72 17.60 1.13
C GLY A 114 1.53 18.65 0.04
N THR A 115 2.26 18.54 -1.06
CA THR A 115 2.39 19.62 -2.05
C THR A 115 1.93 19.27 -3.47
N LEU A 116 1.64 18.00 -3.73
CA LEU A 116 1.29 17.50 -5.06
C LEU A 116 -0.23 17.48 -5.30
N ASN A 117 -0.65 17.72 -6.54
CA ASN A 117 -2.02 17.47 -6.99
C ASN A 117 -2.26 15.98 -7.25
N TRP A 118 -3.22 15.40 -6.52
CA TRP A 118 -3.67 14.00 -6.65
C TRP A 118 -5.06 13.87 -7.29
N GLN A 119 -5.71 14.98 -7.66
CA GLN A 119 -7.02 15.02 -8.31
C GLN A 119 -6.90 14.85 -9.84
N PRO A 120 -7.90 14.25 -10.52
CA PRO A 120 -9.19 13.81 -9.98
C PRO A 120 -9.20 12.33 -9.52
N VAL A 121 -8.29 11.51 -10.02
CA VAL A 121 -8.26 10.06 -9.78
C VAL A 121 -6.83 9.60 -9.51
N VAL A 122 -6.63 8.79 -8.48
CA VAL A 122 -5.38 8.05 -8.26
C VAL A 122 -5.62 6.58 -8.59
N VAL A 123 -4.75 5.99 -9.40
CA VAL A 123 -4.75 4.55 -9.66
C VAL A 123 -3.65 3.89 -8.83
N ILE A 124 -3.94 2.76 -8.22
CA ILE A 124 -2.96 1.92 -7.53
C ILE A 124 -2.87 0.59 -8.29
N LEU A 125 -1.69 0.23 -8.81
CA LEU A 125 -1.44 -1.09 -9.37
C LEU A 125 -1.12 -2.05 -8.23
N GLY A 126 -1.99 -3.02 -8.03
CA GLY A 126 -2.00 -3.98 -6.92
C GLY A 126 -3.27 -3.87 -6.08
N SER A 127 -3.72 -4.99 -5.51
CA SER A 127 -4.86 -5.04 -4.58
C SER A 127 -4.55 -5.72 -3.24
N GLY A 128 -3.27 -5.84 -2.89
CA GLY A 128 -2.84 -6.34 -1.58
C GLY A 128 -3.17 -5.39 -0.42
N ASN A 129 -2.93 -5.84 0.81
CA ASN A 129 -3.15 -5.07 2.05
C ASN A 129 -2.60 -3.63 1.97
N ARG A 130 -1.32 -3.48 1.59
CA ARG A 130 -0.65 -2.18 1.43
C ARG A 130 -1.37 -1.27 0.44
N ALA A 131 -1.81 -1.82 -0.69
CA ALA A 131 -2.50 -1.06 -1.74
C ALA A 131 -3.85 -0.54 -1.24
N LEU A 132 -4.61 -1.39 -0.55
CA LEU A 132 -5.93 -1.04 -0.01
C LEU A 132 -5.82 -0.05 1.16
N LYS A 133 -4.85 -0.23 2.05
CA LYS A 133 -4.55 0.73 3.12
C LYS A 133 -4.13 2.08 2.57
N LEU A 134 -3.16 2.11 1.65
CA LEU A 134 -2.73 3.35 1.01
C LEU A 134 -3.90 4.04 0.29
N GLY A 135 -4.70 3.27 -0.45
CA GLY A 135 -5.88 3.81 -1.12
C GLY A 135 -6.91 4.39 -0.15
N THR A 136 -7.11 3.74 0.99
CA THR A 136 -8.00 4.23 2.06
C THR A 136 -7.43 5.51 2.69
N GLU A 137 -6.14 5.54 3.02
CA GLU A 137 -5.45 6.72 3.56
C GLU A 137 -5.57 7.93 2.61
N ILE A 138 -5.36 7.72 1.30
CA ILE A 138 -5.48 8.77 0.28
C ILE A 138 -6.91 9.33 0.23
N LEU A 139 -7.93 8.47 0.34
CA LEU A 139 -9.33 8.88 0.39
C LEU A 139 -9.66 9.60 1.71
N GLU A 140 -9.15 9.14 2.84
CA GLU A 140 -9.38 9.76 4.16
C GLU A 140 -8.73 11.13 4.30
N MET A 141 -7.61 11.36 3.63
CA MET A 141 -6.93 12.65 3.58
C MET A 141 -7.57 13.62 2.57
N ASP A 142 -8.65 13.22 1.89
CA ASP A 142 -9.34 13.98 0.83
C ASP A 142 -8.40 14.45 -0.30
N LEU A 143 -7.33 13.69 -0.59
CA LEU A 143 -6.34 14.08 -1.60
C LEU A 143 -6.89 13.97 -3.03
N THR A 144 -7.80 13.02 -3.26
CA THR A 144 -8.37 12.73 -4.58
C THR A 144 -9.84 12.37 -4.45
N SER A 145 -10.65 12.70 -5.46
CA SER A 145 -12.08 12.35 -5.48
C SER A 145 -12.34 10.84 -5.63
N ARG A 146 -11.36 10.10 -6.15
CA ARG A 146 -11.51 8.66 -6.42
C ARG A 146 -10.18 7.92 -6.46
N VAL A 147 -10.13 6.77 -5.80
CA VAL A 147 -9.02 5.82 -5.89
C VAL A 147 -9.47 4.53 -6.57
N ILE A 148 -8.66 4.04 -7.51
CA ILE A 148 -8.91 2.78 -8.22
C ILE A 148 -7.72 1.84 -8.02
N CYS A 149 -7.92 0.69 -7.39
CA CYS A 149 -6.93 -0.38 -7.35
C CYS A 149 -7.08 -1.30 -8.56
N VAL A 150 -5.98 -1.66 -9.22
CA VAL A 150 -5.93 -2.55 -10.37
C VAL A 150 -5.21 -3.83 -9.98
N GLU A 151 -5.94 -4.94 -9.89
CA GLU A 151 -5.38 -6.25 -9.62
C GLU A 151 -5.05 -6.97 -10.93
N SER A 152 -3.79 -7.35 -11.11
CA SER A 152 -3.27 -7.89 -12.37
C SER A 152 -2.82 -9.36 -12.29
N VAL A 153 -2.76 -9.91 -11.08
CA VAL A 153 -2.28 -11.26 -10.79
C VAL A 153 -3.44 -12.18 -10.44
N PHE A 154 -4.38 -11.72 -9.62
CA PHE A 154 -5.46 -12.56 -9.08
C PHE A 154 -6.83 -12.21 -9.66
N GLU A 155 -7.74 -13.18 -9.73
CA GLU A 155 -9.12 -12.98 -10.19
C GLU A 155 -10.05 -12.39 -9.11
N GLN A 156 -9.61 -12.42 -7.86
CA GLN A 156 -10.32 -11.85 -6.72
C GLN A 156 -9.33 -11.43 -5.63
N VAL A 157 -9.69 -10.44 -4.82
CA VAL A 157 -8.94 -10.06 -3.61
C VAL A 157 -9.13 -11.17 -2.57
N GLN A 158 -8.05 -11.76 -2.07
CA GLN A 158 -8.09 -12.86 -1.09
C GLN A 158 -7.26 -12.51 0.14
N GLY A 159 -7.83 -12.75 1.34
CA GLY A 159 -7.12 -12.60 2.62
C GLY A 159 -7.12 -11.18 3.22
N TRP A 160 -7.62 -10.18 2.49
CA TRP A 160 -7.62 -8.76 2.91
C TRP A 160 -9.03 -8.18 2.95
N GLU A 161 -10.05 -8.98 3.23
CA GLU A 161 -11.46 -8.58 3.14
C GLU A 161 -11.81 -7.40 4.05
N VAL A 162 -11.14 -7.24 5.19
CA VAL A 162 -11.34 -6.09 6.10
C VAL A 162 -10.85 -4.80 5.45
N GLU A 163 -9.63 -4.79 4.90
CA GLU A 163 -9.06 -3.60 4.26
C GLU A 163 -9.73 -3.31 2.93
N LYS A 164 -10.15 -4.36 2.21
CA LYS A 164 -11.00 -4.23 1.02
C LYS A 164 -12.31 -3.53 1.39
N ARG A 165 -12.97 -3.97 2.46
CA ARG A 165 -14.21 -3.34 2.93
C ARG A 165 -14.00 -1.88 3.35
N ARG A 166 -12.94 -1.57 4.10
CA ARG A 166 -12.59 -0.19 4.46
C ARG A 166 -12.39 0.69 3.22
N PHE A 167 -11.67 0.17 2.23
CA PHE A 167 -11.44 0.83 0.96
C PHE A 167 -12.74 1.04 0.18
N ASP A 168 -13.58 0.01 0.05
CA ASP A 168 -14.89 0.07 -0.60
C ASP A 168 -15.82 1.07 0.11
N ILE A 169 -15.81 1.09 1.45
CA ILE A 169 -16.60 2.00 2.30
C ILE A 169 -16.28 3.46 2.00
N LYS A 170 -15.00 3.78 1.78
CA LYS A 170 -14.53 5.13 1.43
C LYS A 170 -14.76 5.49 -0.04
N GLY A 171 -15.40 4.62 -0.83
CA GLY A 171 -15.68 4.85 -2.25
C GLY A 171 -14.56 4.41 -3.19
N GLY A 172 -13.56 3.70 -2.67
CA GLY A 172 -12.55 3.04 -3.48
C GLY A 172 -13.15 2.00 -4.43
N ARG A 173 -12.50 1.77 -5.57
CA ARG A 173 -12.92 0.73 -6.53
C ARG A 173 -11.78 -0.19 -6.91
N ILE A 174 -12.10 -1.46 -7.12
CA ILE A 174 -11.14 -2.47 -7.57
C ILE A 174 -11.51 -2.92 -8.98
N ILE A 175 -10.53 -2.95 -9.87
CA ILE A 175 -10.64 -3.44 -11.24
C ILE A 175 -9.67 -4.62 -11.39
N PHE A 176 -10.13 -5.69 -12.01
CA PHE A 176 -9.29 -6.84 -12.35
C PHE A 176 -8.84 -6.71 -13.80
N GLY A 177 -7.54 -6.66 -14.05
CA GLY A 177 -7.00 -6.53 -15.38
C GLY A 177 -5.51 -6.19 -15.40
N LYS A 178 -4.87 -6.43 -16.54
CA LYS A 178 -3.43 -6.19 -16.72
C LYS A 178 -3.20 -4.79 -17.28
N PRO A 179 -2.27 -4.00 -16.72
CA PRO A 179 -1.88 -2.72 -17.33
C PRO A 179 -1.17 -2.97 -18.66
N VAL A 180 -1.56 -2.23 -19.71
CA VAL A 180 -1.04 -2.39 -21.07
C VAL A 180 -0.25 -1.15 -21.50
N GLN A 181 -0.79 0.03 -21.23
CA GLN A 181 -0.20 1.29 -21.69
C GLN A 181 -0.49 2.42 -20.70
N LEU A 182 0.50 3.29 -20.48
CA LEU A 182 0.36 4.56 -19.77
C LEU A 182 0.84 5.69 -20.67
N LEU A 183 -0.04 6.62 -21.01
CA LEU A 183 0.25 7.75 -21.89
C LEU A 183 0.08 9.07 -21.14
N GLN A 184 1.05 9.97 -21.21
CA GLN A 184 0.91 11.30 -20.63
C GLN A 184 0.04 12.19 -21.52
N LYS A 185 -1.08 12.70 -20.99
CA LYS A 185 -2.00 13.64 -21.69
C LYS A 185 -1.66 15.09 -21.40
N SER A 186 -1.27 15.38 -20.17
CA SER A 186 -0.86 16.71 -19.72
C SER A 186 0.26 16.58 -18.67
N PRO A 187 0.88 17.69 -18.22
CA PRO A 187 1.90 17.64 -17.15
C PRO A 187 1.43 16.96 -15.86
N PHE A 188 0.11 16.86 -15.64
CA PHE A 188 -0.48 16.32 -14.41
C PHE A 188 -1.50 15.19 -14.61
N ASN A 189 -1.78 14.78 -15.86
CA ASN A 189 -2.75 13.73 -16.16
C ASN A 189 -2.17 12.68 -17.11
N TRP A 190 -2.50 11.43 -16.83
CA TRP A 190 -2.12 10.26 -17.62
C TRP A 190 -3.35 9.42 -17.97
N GLU A 191 -3.30 8.78 -19.13
CA GLU A 191 -4.25 7.78 -19.58
C GLU A 191 -3.65 6.39 -19.36
N LEU A 192 -4.24 5.62 -18.46
CA LEU A 192 -3.90 4.22 -18.22
C LEU A 192 -4.89 3.30 -18.95
N LYS A 193 -4.36 2.41 -19.78
CA LYS A 193 -5.11 1.33 -20.43
C LYS A 193 -4.92 0.02 -19.67
N VAL A 194 -6.04 -0.58 -19.26
CA VAL A 194 -6.08 -1.85 -18.53
C VAL A 194 -6.90 -2.86 -19.34
N GLN A 195 -6.31 -4.02 -19.62
CA GLN A 195 -6.99 -5.12 -20.30
C GLN A 195 -7.64 -6.04 -19.27
N ASP A 196 -8.97 -6.14 -19.32
CA ASP A 196 -9.78 -7.04 -18.51
C ASP A 196 -10.41 -8.15 -19.37
N SER A 197 -11.31 -8.95 -18.78
CA SER A 197 -12.03 -10.02 -19.49
C SER A 197 -13.08 -9.50 -20.50
N GLN A 198 -13.45 -8.22 -20.45
CA GLN A 198 -14.46 -7.59 -21.28
C GLN A 198 -13.85 -6.70 -22.39
N GLY A 199 -12.56 -6.40 -22.33
CA GLY A 199 -11.83 -5.61 -23.33
C GLY A 199 -10.78 -4.70 -22.71
N VAL A 200 -10.50 -3.58 -23.37
CA VAL A 200 -9.55 -2.56 -22.87
C VAL A 200 -10.33 -1.43 -22.23
N ARG A 201 -10.14 -1.22 -20.93
CA ARG A 201 -10.64 -0.06 -20.19
C ARG A 201 -9.61 1.06 -20.22
N ILE A 202 -10.11 2.28 -20.37
CA ILE A 202 -9.31 3.50 -20.34
C ILE A 202 -9.64 4.25 -19.04
N ILE A 203 -8.60 4.61 -18.29
CA ILE A 203 -8.71 5.32 -17.01
C ILE A 203 -7.83 6.56 -17.07
N ASP A 204 -8.43 7.73 -16.94
CA ASP A 204 -7.68 8.97 -16.74
C ASP A 204 -7.30 9.08 -15.26
N ALA A 205 -6.00 9.15 -15.01
CA ALA A 205 -5.40 9.18 -13.68
C ALA A 205 -4.50 10.40 -13.54
N ALA A 206 -4.61 11.09 -12.41
CA ALA A 206 -3.65 12.09 -11.99
C ALA A 206 -2.29 11.44 -11.71
N ARG A 207 -2.29 10.27 -11.05
CA ARG A 207 -1.09 9.47 -10.77
C ARG A 207 -1.42 7.99 -10.74
N VAL A 208 -0.42 7.18 -11.06
CA VAL A 208 -0.44 5.73 -10.91
C VAL A 208 0.61 5.34 -9.86
N ILE A 209 0.19 4.65 -8.81
CA ILE A 209 1.07 4.19 -7.75
C ILE A 209 1.27 2.68 -7.90
N SER A 210 2.51 2.22 -7.85
CA SER A 210 2.84 0.81 -7.88
C SER A 210 2.97 0.27 -6.45
N VAL A 211 2.15 -0.73 -6.11
CA VAL A 211 2.12 -1.38 -4.80
C VAL A 211 2.03 -2.90 -4.98
N GLY A 212 3.19 -3.56 -4.92
CA GLY A 212 3.33 -5.01 -5.07
C GLY A 212 2.91 -5.81 -3.82
N PRO A 213 2.92 -7.16 -3.88
CA PRO A 213 3.80 -7.94 -4.74
C PRO A 213 3.19 -8.23 -6.12
N PHE A 214 4.00 -8.06 -7.16
CA PHE A 214 3.64 -8.50 -8.51
C PHE A 214 4.06 -9.97 -8.76
N GLU A 215 4.82 -10.59 -7.82
CA GLU A 215 5.53 -11.86 -8.01
C GLU A 215 5.83 -12.59 -6.69
N LYS A 216 6.14 -13.91 -6.73
CA LYS A 216 6.69 -14.69 -5.61
C LYS A 216 8.22 -14.78 -5.75
N ASP A 217 8.99 -14.32 -4.76
CA ASP A 217 10.46 -14.37 -4.76
C ASP A 217 10.98 -14.87 -3.40
N MET A 218 12.07 -15.65 -3.41
CA MET A 218 12.87 -16.02 -2.22
C MET A 218 13.45 -14.77 -1.54
N GLY A 219 13.55 -13.69 -2.32
CA GLY A 219 13.71 -12.30 -1.94
C GLY A 219 15.09 -11.91 -1.43
N TYR A 220 16.08 -12.79 -1.55
CA TYR A 220 17.48 -12.36 -1.53
C TYR A 220 18.15 -12.79 -2.84
N ARG A 221 19.09 -11.96 -3.27
CA ARG A 221 19.89 -12.10 -4.49
C ARG A 221 21.32 -12.36 -4.08
N GLU A 222 22.08 -13.12 -4.86
CA GLU A 222 23.50 -13.39 -4.61
C GLU A 222 24.33 -12.98 -5.83
N TYR A 223 25.52 -12.42 -5.61
CA TYR A 223 26.32 -11.71 -6.61
C TYR A 223 27.80 -12.12 -6.56
N PRO A 224 28.30 -13.03 -7.41
CA PRO A 224 27.61 -14.13 -8.09
C PRO A 224 27.26 -15.29 -7.14
N ALA A 225 26.46 -16.27 -7.60
CA ALA A 225 26.04 -17.40 -6.78
C ALA A 225 27.23 -18.17 -6.16
N GLY A 226 27.24 -18.32 -4.83
CA GLY A 226 28.33 -18.95 -4.08
C GLY A 226 29.43 -18.00 -3.60
N SER A 227 29.40 -16.71 -3.98
CA SER A 227 30.35 -15.70 -3.49
C SER A 227 30.05 -15.23 -2.05
N PHE A 228 28.87 -15.57 -1.52
CA PHE A 228 28.32 -15.05 -0.28
C PHE A 228 28.17 -13.52 -0.25
N LEU A 229 28.07 -12.87 -1.41
CA LEU A 229 27.68 -11.46 -1.51
C LEU A 229 26.20 -11.40 -1.85
N MET A 230 25.37 -11.05 -0.89
CA MET A 230 23.92 -11.13 -0.98
C MET A 230 23.27 -9.76 -0.83
N GLU A 231 22.23 -9.50 -1.62
CA GLU A 231 21.31 -8.38 -1.43
C GLU A 231 19.95 -8.93 -1.05
N TRP A 232 19.46 -8.53 0.10
CA TRP A 232 18.19 -8.98 0.65
C TRP A 232 17.17 -7.86 0.56
N GLU A 233 16.12 -8.08 -0.23
CA GLU A 233 14.93 -7.23 -0.25
C GLU A 233 14.17 -7.44 1.05
N ASN A 234 14.29 -6.46 1.94
CA ASN A 234 13.64 -6.44 3.22
C ASN A 234 12.49 -5.46 3.20
N SER A 235 11.37 -6.00 3.60
CA SER A 235 10.06 -5.50 3.31
C SER A 235 9.49 -4.76 4.54
N GLU A 236 10.06 -5.05 5.73
CA GLU A 236 9.93 -4.33 7.01
C GLU A 236 10.25 -2.82 6.92
N SER A 237 11.18 -2.43 6.05
CA SER A 237 11.59 -1.03 5.89
C SER A 237 10.54 -0.10 5.26
N SER A 238 9.52 -0.68 4.64
CA SER A 238 8.42 0.01 3.97
C SER A 238 7.07 -0.13 4.69
N SER A 239 6.98 -1.09 5.63
CA SER A 239 5.75 -1.40 6.35
C SER A 239 5.49 -0.46 7.51
N LEU A 240 4.21 -0.20 7.79
CA LEU A 240 3.77 0.35 9.07
C LEU A 240 4.22 -0.60 10.21
N PRO A 241 4.45 -0.10 11.43
CA PRO A 241 4.79 -0.92 12.59
C PRO A 241 3.82 -2.10 12.86
N ASP A 242 2.63 -2.06 12.28
CA ASP A 242 1.53 -3.00 12.50
C ASP A 242 1.46 -4.16 11.49
N ASP A 243 2.35 -4.25 10.49
CA ASP A 243 2.35 -5.34 9.49
C ASP A 243 3.14 -6.58 9.98
N VAL A 244 2.64 -7.18 11.06
CA VAL A 244 3.29 -8.29 11.78
C VAL A 244 3.56 -9.49 10.88
N GLU A 245 2.69 -9.78 9.91
CA GLU A 245 2.85 -10.93 9.00
C GLU A 245 4.05 -10.77 8.07
N LYS A 246 4.27 -9.56 7.56
CA LYS A 246 5.40 -9.22 6.69
C LYS A 246 6.72 -9.24 7.46
N ILE A 247 6.70 -8.77 8.71
CA ILE A 247 7.84 -8.89 9.64
C ILE A 247 8.19 -10.37 9.87
N LEU A 248 7.20 -11.20 10.22
CA LEU A 248 7.39 -12.64 10.43
C LEU A 248 7.89 -13.35 9.16
N PHE A 249 7.40 -12.95 7.98
CA PHE A 249 7.85 -13.47 6.69
C PHE A 249 9.34 -13.18 6.46
N ASP A 250 9.76 -11.94 6.70
CA ASP A 250 11.16 -11.55 6.59
C ASP A 250 12.03 -12.25 7.64
N GLU A 251 11.55 -12.45 8.88
CA GLU A 251 12.27 -13.24 9.89
C GLU A 251 12.54 -14.67 9.42
N HIS A 252 11.52 -15.35 8.88
CA HIS A 252 11.71 -16.71 8.38
C HIS A 252 12.68 -16.77 7.19
N ARG A 253 12.64 -15.78 6.29
CA ARG A 253 13.64 -15.61 5.21
C ARG A 253 15.04 -15.37 5.75
N ALA A 254 15.17 -14.59 6.83
CA ALA A 254 16.43 -14.36 7.52
C ALA A 254 17.04 -15.66 8.04
N VAL A 255 16.23 -16.55 8.62
CA VAL A 255 16.69 -17.88 9.10
C VAL A 255 17.19 -18.74 7.94
N VAL A 256 16.48 -18.77 6.82
CA VAL A 256 16.91 -19.53 5.62
C VAL A 256 18.22 -18.98 5.07
N LEU A 257 18.35 -17.66 5.02
CA LEU A 257 19.57 -16.98 4.57
C LEU A 257 20.75 -17.25 5.51
N ALA A 258 20.55 -17.14 6.83
CA ALA A 258 21.54 -17.49 7.84
C ALA A 258 22.01 -18.93 7.65
N ALA A 259 21.08 -19.87 7.46
CA ALA A 259 21.41 -21.27 7.24
C ALA A 259 22.23 -21.53 5.99
N ARG A 260 22.00 -20.77 4.91
CA ARG A 260 22.82 -20.84 3.71
C ARG A 260 24.24 -20.37 3.99
N ILE A 261 24.40 -19.23 4.65
CA ILE A 261 25.72 -18.66 5.01
C ILE A 261 26.49 -19.61 5.91
N VAL A 262 25.86 -20.07 7.01
CA VAL A 262 26.50 -20.93 8.00
C VAL A 262 26.95 -22.26 7.37
N LYS A 263 26.09 -22.91 6.58
CA LYS A 263 26.44 -24.15 5.88
C LYS A 263 27.54 -23.92 4.84
N GLY A 264 27.50 -22.79 4.14
CA GLY A 264 28.45 -22.45 3.09
C GLY A 264 29.85 -22.10 3.60
N LEU A 265 29.96 -21.43 4.76
CA LEU A 265 31.24 -21.13 5.40
C LEU A 265 31.83 -22.33 6.18
N GLY A 266 31.11 -23.45 6.26
CA GLY A 266 31.60 -24.69 6.87
C GLY A 266 31.78 -24.64 8.39
N GLN A 267 31.23 -23.63 9.08
CA GLN A 267 31.34 -23.48 10.53
C GLN A 267 30.01 -23.86 11.17
N PHE A 268 29.96 -25.05 11.79
CA PHE A 268 28.77 -25.50 12.51
C PHE A 268 29.17 -26.20 13.82
N PRO A 269 28.87 -25.64 15.00
CA PRO A 269 29.10 -26.32 16.27
C PRO A 269 28.25 -27.61 16.33
N PRO A 270 28.83 -28.80 16.58
CA PRO A 270 28.09 -30.07 16.58
C PRO A 270 26.90 -30.07 17.55
N GLU A 271 27.06 -29.40 18.70
CA GLU A 271 26.05 -29.29 19.77
C GLU A 271 24.80 -28.50 19.33
N SER A 272 24.97 -27.47 18.50
CA SER A 272 23.90 -26.57 18.05
C SER A 272 23.19 -27.03 16.77
N ARG A 273 23.73 -28.08 16.11
CA ARG A 273 23.29 -28.51 14.77
C ARG A 273 21.85 -28.98 14.70
N ALA A 274 21.44 -29.80 15.66
CA ALA A 274 20.08 -30.34 15.69
C ALA A 274 19.02 -29.23 15.90
N LEU A 275 19.31 -28.25 16.77
CA LEU A 275 18.42 -27.13 17.05
C LEU A 275 18.29 -26.21 15.82
N PHE A 276 19.40 -25.95 15.15
CA PHE A 276 19.41 -25.11 13.94
C PHE A 276 18.74 -25.79 12.75
N GLU A 277 18.99 -27.07 12.51
CA GLU A 277 18.31 -27.83 11.44
C GLU A 277 16.81 -27.90 11.69
N LYS A 278 16.37 -28.03 12.96
CA LYS A 278 14.96 -27.94 13.35
C LYS A 278 14.37 -26.55 13.06
N GLN A 279 15.05 -25.47 13.43
CA GLN A 279 14.61 -24.10 13.15
C GLN A 279 14.54 -23.82 11.65
N LEU A 280 15.54 -24.26 10.89
CA LEU A 280 15.54 -24.15 9.43
C LEU A 280 14.36 -24.91 8.81
N TRP A 281 14.10 -26.14 9.28
CA TRP A 281 12.97 -26.94 8.81
C TRP A 281 11.64 -26.26 9.10
N LEU A 282 11.44 -25.75 10.33
CA LEU A 282 10.24 -25.00 10.72
C LEU A 282 10.07 -23.74 9.87
N SER A 283 11.13 -22.93 9.69
CA SER A 283 11.06 -21.71 8.87
C SER A 283 10.78 -22.04 7.41
N LYS A 284 11.36 -23.12 6.84
CA LYS A 284 11.03 -23.57 5.48
C LYS A 284 9.59 -24.04 5.35
N GLN A 285 9.06 -24.75 6.34
CA GLN A 285 7.64 -25.12 6.35
C GLN A 285 6.75 -23.89 6.45
N LYS A 286 7.09 -22.93 7.32
CA LYS A 286 6.35 -21.68 7.48
C LYS A 286 6.39 -20.82 6.23
N LEU A 287 7.54 -20.68 5.57
CA LEU A 287 7.63 -20.01 4.28
C LEU A 287 6.83 -20.72 3.22
N LYS A 288 6.93 -22.06 3.13
CA LYS A 288 6.12 -22.83 2.18
C LYS A 288 4.63 -22.67 2.46
N GLU A 289 4.22 -22.67 3.73
CA GLU A 289 2.85 -22.33 4.14
C GLU A 289 2.51 -20.92 3.63
N MET A 290 3.22 -19.87 4.07
CA MET A 290 2.99 -18.47 3.67
C MET A 290 2.99 -18.24 2.16
N GLU A 291 3.87 -18.90 1.40
CA GLU A 291 3.97 -18.85 -0.06
C GLU A 291 2.90 -19.69 -0.78
N SER A 292 2.39 -20.75 -0.14
CA SER A 292 1.24 -21.55 -0.59
C SER A 292 -0.10 -20.93 -0.20
N LEU A 293 -0.08 -19.92 0.67
CA LEU A 293 -1.23 -19.19 1.19
C LEU A 293 -1.67 -17.94 0.37
N PRO A 294 -1.48 -17.79 -0.96
CA PRO A 294 -2.33 -16.87 -1.71
C PRO A 294 -3.80 -17.31 -1.75
N MET A 295 -4.10 -18.54 -1.31
CA MET A 295 -5.38 -19.18 -1.58
C MET A 295 -6.26 -19.58 -0.40
N HIS A 296 -5.83 -19.66 0.87
CA HIS A 296 -6.78 -19.93 1.96
C HIS A 296 -6.28 -19.58 3.38
N ARG A 297 -7.07 -18.77 4.10
CA ARG A 297 -7.05 -18.46 5.57
C ARG A 297 -6.22 -17.22 5.91
N PHE A 298 -6.84 -16.06 6.03
CA PHE A 298 -7.71 -15.75 7.16
C PHE A 298 -9.08 -15.20 6.68
N ARG A 299 -10.02 -16.10 6.30
CA ARG A 299 -11.42 -15.73 6.51
C ARG A 299 -11.52 -15.55 8.01
N TRP A 300 -11.70 -14.31 8.50
CA TRP A 300 -12.55 -14.20 9.68
C TRP A 300 -13.77 -15.03 9.32
N GLY A 301 -14.06 -16.04 10.13
CA GLY A 301 -15.39 -16.61 10.16
C GLY A 301 -16.31 -15.45 10.46
N TYR A 302 -16.76 -14.77 9.42
CA TYR A 302 -18.05 -14.16 9.45
C TYR A 302 -18.98 -15.36 9.46
N ASP A 303 -19.30 -15.83 10.67
CA ASP A 303 -20.12 -17.01 10.94
C ASP A 303 -21.59 -16.76 10.57
N GLY A 304 -21.85 -15.90 9.60
CA GLY A 304 -23.17 -15.39 9.26
C GLY A 304 -23.73 -14.41 10.29
N LYS A 305 -22.93 -13.86 11.22
CA LYS A 305 -23.41 -13.01 12.31
C LYS A 305 -22.54 -11.77 12.53
N TRP A 306 -23.08 -10.59 12.20
CA TRP A 306 -22.45 -9.28 12.50
C TRP A 306 -22.51 -8.95 13.99
N LEU A 307 -23.47 -9.56 14.67
CA LEU A 307 -23.64 -9.51 16.11
C LEU A 307 -22.96 -10.72 16.75
N ASN A 308 -21.98 -10.49 17.63
CA ASN A 308 -21.43 -11.57 18.44
C ASN A 308 -22.55 -12.21 19.29
N ALA A 309 -22.40 -13.48 19.65
CA ALA A 309 -23.47 -14.24 20.33
C ALA A 309 -23.96 -13.57 21.63
N LYS A 310 -23.07 -12.88 22.35
CA LYS A 310 -23.38 -12.16 23.58
C LYS A 310 -24.28 -10.95 23.32
N SER A 311 -23.94 -10.13 22.33
CA SER A 311 -24.77 -9.00 21.92
C SER A 311 -26.11 -9.47 21.35
N LYS A 312 -26.15 -10.63 20.68
CA LYS A 312 -27.42 -11.22 20.19
C LYS A 312 -28.32 -11.66 21.35
N GLN A 313 -27.73 -12.25 22.40
CA GLN A 313 -28.46 -12.58 23.63
C GLN A 313 -29.00 -11.31 24.32
N VAL A 314 -28.19 -10.26 24.43
CA VAL A 314 -28.61 -8.97 25.01
C VAL A 314 -29.77 -8.35 24.22
N LEU A 315 -29.74 -8.38 22.89
CA LEU A 315 -30.85 -7.91 22.07
C LEU A 315 -32.10 -8.78 22.24
N ALA A 316 -31.95 -10.10 22.27
CA ALA A 316 -33.08 -11.02 22.49
C ALA A 316 -33.73 -10.86 23.88
N GLU A 317 -32.97 -10.39 24.88
CA GLU A 317 -33.45 -10.05 26.22
C GLU A 317 -34.07 -8.65 26.30
N PHE A 318 -33.87 -7.80 25.28
CA PHE A 318 -34.33 -6.42 25.29
C PHE A 318 -35.84 -6.35 24.97
N GLY A 319 -36.67 -6.11 26.00
CA GLY A 319 -38.13 -6.14 25.88
C GLY A 319 -38.74 -5.10 24.92
N GLY A 320 -37.98 -4.06 24.55
CA GLY A 320 -38.38 -3.05 23.56
C GLY A 320 -38.15 -3.46 22.11
N THR A 321 -37.55 -4.63 21.86
CA THR A 321 -37.32 -5.16 20.51
C THR A 321 -38.38 -6.20 20.14
N PRO A 322 -38.81 -6.26 18.86
CA PRO A 322 -39.77 -7.26 18.41
C PRO A 322 -39.12 -8.65 18.40
N LYS A 323 -39.83 -9.66 18.93
CA LYS A 323 -39.38 -11.05 18.99
C LYS A 323 -39.62 -11.79 17.68
N THR A 324 -40.71 -11.46 17.00
CA THR A 324 -41.07 -12.05 15.71
C THR A 324 -41.20 -10.96 14.67
N LEU A 325 -40.48 -11.10 13.56
CA LEU A 325 -40.67 -10.21 12.42
C LEU A 325 -41.62 -10.88 11.43
N LEU A 326 -42.62 -10.12 10.94
CA LEU A 326 -43.63 -10.60 10.01
C LEU A 326 -43.58 -9.78 8.71
N PRO A 327 -43.70 -10.42 7.53
CA PRO A 327 -43.72 -9.72 6.26
C PRO A 327 -44.96 -8.81 6.18
N GLY A 328 -44.78 -7.57 5.71
CA GLY A 328 -45.86 -6.59 5.56
C GLY A 328 -46.28 -5.87 6.85
N LYS A 329 -45.71 -6.21 8.02
CA LYS A 329 -45.98 -5.52 9.30
C LYS A 329 -44.73 -4.82 9.82
N LEU A 330 -44.75 -3.48 9.81
CA LEU A 330 -43.73 -2.66 10.44
C LEU A 330 -43.92 -2.65 11.96
N LEU A 331 -42.90 -3.06 12.70
CA LEU A 331 -42.86 -3.00 14.17
C LEU A 331 -41.77 -2.04 14.63
N ALA A 332 -42.03 -1.30 15.70
CA ALA A 332 -41.01 -0.47 16.32
C ALA A 332 -39.95 -1.38 16.99
N SER A 333 -38.69 -1.00 16.95
CA SER A 333 -37.63 -1.60 17.75
C SER A 333 -36.98 -0.50 18.57
N ILE A 334 -37.02 -0.63 19.89
CA ILE A 334 -36.53 0.37 20.85
C ILE A 334 -35.39 -0.28 21.61
N GLU A 335 -34.21 0.34 21.54
CA GLU A 335 -32.95 -0.19 22.07
C GLU A 335 -32.25 0.83 22.98
N CYS A 336 -32.95 1.42 23.94
CA CYS A 336 -32.28 2.35 24.88
C CYS A 336 -31.47 1.56 25.91
N VAL A 337 -30.19 1.34 25.62
CA VAL A 337 -29.28 0.61 26.50
C VAL A 337 -29.07 1.35 27.82
N GLU A 338 -29.05 2.69 27.77
CA GLU A 338 -28.98 3.53 28.95
C GLU A 338 -30.37 3.63 29.61
N LYS A 339 -30.50 3.12 30.84
CA LYS A 339 -31.75 3.12 31.63
C LYS A 339 -32.10 4.51 32.17
N ILE A 340 -32.08 5.51 31.30
CA ILE A 340 -32.53 6.87 31.59
C ILE A 340 -34.06 6.87 31.68
N GLY A 341 -34.63 7.62 32.63
CA GLY A 341 -36.09 7.71 32.86
C GLY A 341 -36.90 8.42 31.76
N CYS A 342 -36.47 8.30 30.50
CA CYS A 342 -37.09 8.89 29.32
C CYS A 342 -38.40 8.16 28.97
N ARG A 343 -39.48 8.92 28.72
CA ARG A 343 -40.82 8.37 28.37
C ARG A 343 -41.42 8.98 27.10
N HIS A 344 -40.60 9.60 26.24
CA HIS A 344 -41.07 10.29 25.04
C HIS A 344 -41.78 9.34 24.07
N CYS A 345 -41.17 8.19 23.75
CA CYS A 345 -41.76 7.20 22.85
C CYS A 345 -43.04 6.55 23.41
N GLN A 346 -43.11 6.31 24.73
CA GLN A 346 -44.33 5.83 25.41
C GLN A 346 -45.48 6.83 25.27
N LYS A 347 -45.23 8.11 25.54
CA LYS A 347 -46.24 9.18 25.44
C LYS A 347 -46.71 9.42 24.00
N ALA A 348 -45.81 9.23 23.02
CA ALA A 348 -46.12 9.43 21.61
C ALA A 348 -46.89 8.27 20.97
N CYS A 349 -46.94 7.09 21.61
CA CYS A 349 -47.58 5.90 21.05
C CYS A 349 -49.12 5.99 21.15
N PRO A 350 -49.86 6.10 20.04
CA PRO A 350 -51.32 6.28 20.08
C PRO A 350 -52.08 5.01 20.51
N THR A 351 -51.49 3.84 20.31
CA THR A 351 -52.09 2.54 20.65
C THR A 351 -51.62 2.00 22.01
N GLY A 352 -50.72 2.70 22.70
CA GLY A 352 -50.14 2.23 23.96
C GLY A 352 -49.24 1.00 23.83
N ALA A 353 -48.72 0.72 22.62
CA ALA A 353 -47.86 -0.43 22.33
C ALA A 353 -46.49 -0.37 23.01
N ILE A 354 -46.03 0.82 23.41
CA ILE A 354 -44.74 1.03 24.07
C ILE A 354 -44.99 1.28 25.55
N GLN A 355 -44.47 0.42 26.43
CA GLN A 355 -44.59 0.56 27.88
C GLN A 355 -43.21 0.63 28.53
N ILE A 356 -43.05 1.54 29.50
CA ILE A 356 -41.82 1.66 30.29
C ILE A 356 -42.19 1.53 31.77
N ASP A 357 -41.59 0.56 32.45
CA ASP A 357 -41.90 0.29 33.86
C ASP A 357 -41.25 1.33 34.81
N ARG A 358 -41.33 1.09 36.13
CA ARG A 358 -40.78 2.00 37.15
C ARG A 358 -39.25 1.93 37.27
N VAL A 359 -38.62 0.87 36.77
CA VAL A 359 -37.16 0.68 36.76
C VAL A 359 -36.57 0.89 35.36
N HIS A 360 -37.35 1.52 34.47
CA HIS A 360 -37.01 1.90 33.11
C HIS A 360 -36.75 0.75 32.13
N ASN A 361 -37.28 -0.45 32.40
CA ASN A 361 -37.31 -1.49 31.38
C ASN A 361 -38.40 -1.16 30.35
N GLN A 362 -38.10 -1.45 29.10
CA GLN A 362 -38.94 -1.14 27.94
C GLN A 362 -39.62 -2.39 27.45
N PHE A 363 -40.88 -2.26 27.07
CA PHE A 363 -41.70 -3.35 26.55
C PHE A 363 -42.43 -2.89 25.30
N LEU A 364 -42.32 -3.69 24.25
CA LEU A 364 -43.11 -3.55 23.04
C LEU A 364 -44.21 -4.62 23.03
N LEU A 365 -45.46 -4.16 23.02
CA LEU A 365 -46.63 -5.00 22.77
C LEU A 365 -46.87 -5.07 21.26
N GLU A 366 -46.26 -6.07 20.62
CA GLU A 366 -46.24 -6.25 19.16
C GLU A 366 -47.63 -6.25 18.50
N ASP A 367 -48.64 -6.79 19.20
CA ASP A 367 -50.03 -6.85 18.72
C ASP A 367 -50.70 -5.47 18.65
N LEU A 368 -50.30 -4.55 19.54
CA LEU A 368 -50.83 -3.19 19.58
C LEU A 368 -50.03 -2.23 18.69
N CYS A 369 -48.84 -2.62 18.25
CA CYS A 369 -48.00 -1.76 17.41
C CYS A 369 -48.61 -1.63 16.00
N SER A 370 -49.05 -0.42 15.66
CA SER A 370 -49.64 -0.11 14.35
C SER A 370 -48.62 0.20 13.26
N GLY A 371 -47.32 0.25 13.59
CA GLY A 371 -46.28 0.60 12.63
C GLY A 371 -46.19 2.08 12.28
N CYS A 372 -46.88 2.98 12.99
CA CYS A 372 -47.04 4.39 12.60
C CYS A 372 -45.79 5.27 12.65
N GLY A 373 -44.71 4.88 13.33
CA GLY A 373 -43.45 5.64 13.37
C GLY A 373 -43.41 6.90 14.26
N PHE A 374 -44.48 7.27 14.97
CA PHE A 374 -44.46 8.46 15.84
C PHE A 374 -43.43 8.41 16.97
N CYS A 375 -43.05 7.20 17.41
CA CYS A 375 -41.98 7.02 18.38
C CYS A 375 -40.61 7.44 17.83
N LEU A 376 -40.36 7.33 16.52
CA LEU A 376 -39.12 7.78 15.86
C LEU A 376 -39.02 9.30 15.92
N GLN A 377 -40.10 10.01 15.54
CA GLN A 377 -40.13 11.48 15.56
C GLN A 377 -40.09 12.07 16.98
N ALA A 378 -40.56 11.33 17.99
CA ALA A 378 -40.60 11.80 19.37
C ALA A 378 -39.28 11.57 20.14
N CYS A 379 -38.37 10.75 19.62
CA CYS A 379 -37.15 10.41 20.34
C CYS A 379 -36.06 11.45 20.08
N PRO A 380 -35.60 12.20 21.10
CA PRO A 380 -34.52 13.18 20.93
C PRO A 380 -33.15 12.53 20.66
N SER A 381 -33.03 11.22 20.88
CA SER A 381 -31.80 10.45 20.69
C SER A 381 -31.88 9.52 19.49
N GLU A 382 -32.98 9.57 18.71
CA GLU A 382 -33.18 8.80 17.47
C GLU A 382 -32.95 7.28 17.62
N VAL A 383 -33.20 6.74 18.80
CA VAL A 383 -32.97 5.32 19.12
C VAL A 383 -33.99 4.39 18.46
N PRO A 384 -35.31 4.68 18.47
CA PRO A 384 -36.28 3.81 17.83
C PRO A 384 -36.05 3.72 16.32
N ILE A 385 -36.23 2.54 15.76
CA ILE A 385 -36.34 2.31 14.31
C ILE A 385 -37.60 1.51 14.02
N MET A 386 -38.06 1.50 12.76
CA MET A 386 -39.09 0.54 12.35
C MET A 386 -38.45 -0.60 11.59
N ILE A 387 -38.85 -1.82 11.91
CA ILE A 387 -38.39 -3.05 11.28
C ILE A 387 -39.57 -3.72 10.61
N GLU A 388 -39.45 -3.95 9.31
CA GLU A 388 -40.20 -4.96 8.58
C GLU A 388 -39.29 -6.19 8.47
N GLY A 389 -39.81 -7.40 8.61
CA GLY A 389 -38.97 -8.57 8.40
C GLY A 389 -39.66 -9.64 7.60
N ASP A 390 -38.96 -10.04 6.57
CA ASP A 390 -39.19 -11.26 5.82
C ASP A 390 -37.89 -12.07 5.88
N ALA A 391 -37.91 -13.21 6.57
CA ALA A 391 -36.75 -14.09 6.67
C ALA A 391 -36.48 -14.88 5.38
N SER A 392 -37.37 -14.77 4.38
CA SER A 392 -37.31 -15.50 3.11
C SER A 392 -36.77 -14.69 1.94
N THR A 393 -36.58 -13.37 2.09
CA THR A 393 -36.08 -12.48 1.04
C THR A 393 -34.63 -12.07 1.28
N ASP A 394 -33.90 -11.74 0.21
CA ASP A 394 -32.52 -11.24 0.30
C ASP A 394 -32.43 -9.84 0.93
N TYR A 395 -33.53 -9.06 0.85
CA TYR A 395 -33.66 -7.70 1.37
C TYR A 395 -34.96 -7.53 2.15
N THR A 396 -34.94 -6.65 3.14
CA THR A 396 -36.10 -6.17 3.88
C THR A 396 -36.07 -4.65 3.99
N THR A 397 -37.08 -4.07 4.66
CA THR A 397 -37.22 -2.63 4.85
C THR A 397 -36.94 -2.23 6.30
N LEU A 398 -36.09 -1.24 6.50
CA LEU A 398 -35.97 -0.51 7.76
C LEU A 398 -36.42 0.94 7.57
N VAL A 399 -36.90 1.57 8.65
CA VAL A 399 -37.21 3.01 8.64
C VAL A 399 -36.29 3.74 9.60
N PHE A 400 -35.61 4.76 9.08
CA PHE A 400 -34.67 5.58 9.83
C PHE A 400 -35.08 7.06 9.82
N PRO A 401 -34.82 7.80 10.91
CA PRO A 401 -34.85 9.25 10.89
C PRO A 401 -33.65 9.82 10.11
N TYR A 402 -33.85 10.97 9.47
CA TYR A 402 -32.82 11.71 8.77
C TYR A 402 -33.09 13.22 8.84
N HIS A 403 -32.05 13.98 9.18
CA HIS A 403 -32.13 15.42 9.46
C HIS A 403 -31.34 16.31 8.50
N GLU A 404 -30.45 15.73 7.70
CA GLU A 404 -29.51 16.52 6.90
C GLU A 404 -30.13 17.02 5.60
N LEU A 405 -29.62 18.15 5.09
CA LEU A 405 -29.92 18.64 3.75
C LEU A 405 -28.75 18.29 2.79
N PRO A 406 -29.03 17.92 1.52
CA PRO A 406 -30.36 17.88 0.89
C PRO A 406 -31.22 16.70 1.38
N LEU A 407 -32.54 16.91 1.39
CA LEU A 407 -33.49 15.82 1.62
C LEU A 407 -33.34 14.75 0.54
N LEU A 408 -33.47 13.50 0.95
CA LEU A 408 -33.28 12.34 0.10
C LEU A 408 -34.55 12.06 -0.71
N LYS A 409 -34.37 11.60 -1.95
CA LYS A 409 -35.46 11.19 -2.84
C LYS A 409 -35.46 9.66 -2.99
N LYS A 410 -36.62 9.12 -3.38
CA LYS A 410 -36.75 7.72 -3.74
C LYS A 410 -35.72 7.34 -4.81
N GLY A 411 -34.94 6.29 -4.54
CA GLY A 411 -33.85 5.81 -5.39
C GLY A 411 -32.46 6.38 -5.07
N ASP A 412 -32.35 7.39 -4.20
CA ASP A 412 -31.05 7.94 -3.80
C ASP A 412 -30.23 6.89 -3.05
N LYS A 413 -28.91 6.93 -3.29
CA LYS A 413 -27.95 6.05 -2.62
C LYS A 413 -27.61 6.58 -1.25
N VAL A 414 -27.66 5.69 -0.26
CA VAL A 414 -27.33 5.97 1.14
C VAL A 414 -26.38 4.91 1.67
N GLY A 415 -25.56 5.26 2.65
CA GLY A 415 -24.79 4.30 3.43
C GLY A 415 -25.62 3.86 4.63
N LEU A 416 -25.73 2.55 4.87
CA LEU A 416 -26.27 2.02 6.13
C LEU A 416 -25.17 2.06 7.20
N LEU A 417 -25.49 2.56 8.38
CA LEU A 417 -24.54 2.68 9.50
C LEU A 417 -24.89 1.73 10.65
N SER A 418 -23.87 1.22 11.34
CA SER A 418 -23.99 0.42 12.57
C SER A 418 -24.30 1.29 13.78
N ARG A 419 -24.54 0.66 14.94
CA ARG A 419 -24.68 1.36 16.24
C ARG A 419 -23.48 2.23 16.63
N LYS A 420 -22.30 1.96 16.06
CA LYS A 420 -21.07 2.72 16.28
C LYS A 420 -20.84 3.82 15.24
N GLY A 421 -21.76 3.98 14.29
CA GLY A 421 -21.58 4.86 13.13
C GLY A 421 -20.67 4.28 12.04
N GLU A 422 -20.33 2.99 12.10
CA GLU A 422 -19.51 2.33 11.06
C GLU A 422 -20.38 2.04 9.83
N MET A 423 -19.87 2.33 8.64
CA MET A 423 -20.61 2.03 7.41
C MET A 423 -20.63 0.52 7.14
N LEU A 424 -21.83 -0.04 7.00
CA LEU A 424 -22.10 -1.46 6.77
C LEU A 424 -22.11 -1.79 5.29
N VAL A 425 -23.00 -1.14 4.54
CA VAL A 425 -23.19 -1.36 3.10
C VAL A 425 -23.88 -0.15 2.46
N GLN A 426 -23.67 0.03 1.15
CA GLN A 426 -24.48 0.91 0.34
C GLN A 426 -25.88 0.34 0.13
N SER A 427 -26.89 1.20 0.26
CA SER A 427 -28.27 0.87 -0.06
C SER A 427 -28.98 2.03 -0.74
N ARG A 428 -30.29 1.89 -0.95
CA ARG A 428 -31.16 2.88 -1.58
C ARG A 428 -32.37 3.22 -0.73
N ILE A 429 -32.83 4.45 -0.87
CA ILE A 429 -34.11 4.89 -0.33
C ILE A 429 -35.23 4.23 -1.14
N ALA A 430 -36.05 3.42 -0.47
CA ALA A 430 -37.22 2.77 -1.05
C ALA A 430 -38.38 3.75 -1.21
N ASP A 431 -38.66 4.54 -0.17
CA ASP A 431 -39.70 5.57 -0.18
C ASP A 431 -39.58 6.53 1.01
N THR A 432 -40.28 7.66 0.93
CA THR A 432 -40.47 8.54 2.09
C THR A 432 -41.59 7.96 2.95
N PHE A 433 -41.34 7.79 4.25
CA PHE A 433 -42.33 7.22 5.18
C PHE A 433 -43.20 8.31 5.82
N ILE A 434 -42.56 9.30 6.44
CA ILE A 434 -43.22 10.47 7.04
C ILE A 434 -42.35 11.69 6.72
N GLU A 435 -42.93 12.70 6.09
CA GLU A 435 -42.27 13.98 5.87
C GLU A 435 -42.02 14.70 7.20
N GLY A 436 -40.78 15.14 7.41
CA GLY A 436 -40.40 15.92 8.58
C GLY A 436 -40.85 17.38 8.46
N SER A 437 -40.85 18.08 9.60
CA SER A 437 -40.98 19.54 9.69
C SER A 437 -39.66 20.13 10.23
N ASP A 438 -39.52 21.45 10.33
CA ASP A 438 -38.26 22.09 10.76
C ASP A 438 -37.64 21.49 12.05
N ASP A 439 -38.47 21.05 13.01
CA ASP A 439 -38.02 20.44 14.28
C ASP A 439 -38.07 18.90 14.33
N LYS A 440 -38.44 18.21 13.24
CA LYS A 440 -38.66 16.75 13.23
C LYS A 440 -37.98 16.07 12.04
N ALA A 441 -37.34 14.94 12.31
CA ALA A 441 -36.71 14.11 11.29
C ALA A 441 -37.70 13.73 10.18
N THR A 442 -37.23 13.73 8.94
CA THR A 442 -37.92 13.03 7.86
C THR A 442 -37.60 11.54 8.00
N LEU A 443 -38.62 10.70 7.97
CA LEU A 443 -38.46 9.25 8.09
C LEU A 443 -38.42 8.63 6.70
N TYR A 444 -37.39 7.84 6.41
CA TYR A 444 -37.25 7.16 5.12
C TYR A 444 -37.32 5.65 5.28
N LYS A 445 -38.04 4.99 4.37
CA LYS A 445 -37.93 3.55 4.15
C LYS A 445 -36.67 3.27 3.35
N VAL A 446 -35.83 2.38 3.87
CA VAL A 446 -34.54 2.04 3.29
C VAL A 446 -34.49 0.54 3.09
N GLU A 447 -34.03 0.12 1.92
CA GLU A 447 -33.79 -1.29 1.67
C GLU A 447 -32.57 -1.76 2.46
N VAL A 448 -32.62 -2.93 3.08
CA VAL A 448 -31.54 -3.45 3.92
C VAL A 448 -31.40 -4.93 3.64
N PRO A 449 -30.20 -5.44 3.33
CA PRO A 449 -29.99 -6.89 3.22
C PRO A 449 -30.49 -7.60 4.48
N SER A 450 -31.25 -8.69 4.34
CA SER A 450 -31.95 -9.33 5.48
C SER A 450 -31.01 -9.79 6.59
N HIS A 451 -29.74 -10.03 6.28
CA HIS A 451 -28.72 -10.38 7.26
C HIS A 451 -28.16 -9.18 8.08
N LEU A 452 -28.52 -7.93 7.73
CA LEU A 452 -28.10 -6.69 8.40
C LEU A 452 -29.20 -6.02 9.24
N VAL A 453 -30.41 -6.59 9.27
CA VAL A 453 -31.59 -6.03 9.95
C VAL A 453 -31.33 -5.64 11.41
N TRP A 454 -30.58 -6.48 12.11
CA TRP A 454 -30.25 -6.26 13.51
C TRP A 454 -29.01 -5.39 13.74
N GLU A 455 -28.29 -5.00 12.68
CA GLU A 455 -27.05 -4.23 12.76
C GLU A 455 -27.23 -2.77 12.28
N ALA A 456 -27.97 -2.56 11.19
CA ALA A 456 -28.19 -1.23 10.62
C ALA A 456 -29.09 -0.37 11.52
N ARG A 457 -28.59 0.78 11.97
CA ARG A 457 -29.30 1.66 12.92
C ARG A 457 -29.41 3.12 12.47
N SER A 458 -28.67 3.53 11.45
CA SER A 458 -28.78 4.87 10.88
C SER A 458 -28.40 4.87 9.39
N ILE A 459 -28.61 6.00 8.71
CA ILE A 459 -28.25 6.21 7.31
C ILE A 459 -27.47 7.50 7.14
N VAL A 460 -26.60 7.53 6.12
CA VAL A 460 -25.89 8.73 5.68
C VAL A 460 -26.09 8.95 4.19
N SER A 461 -26.22 10.21 3.78
CA SER A 461 -26.28 10.55 2.36
C SER A 461 -24.96 10.24 1.68
N MET A 462 -25.04 9.67 0.49
CA MET A 462 -23.88 9.48 -0.38
C MET A 462 -23.85 10.45 -1.55
N ALA A 463 -24.72 11.45 -1.53
CA ALA A 463 -24.60 12.57 -2.44
C ALA A 463 -23.25 13.25 -2.18
N VAL A 464 -22.43 13.34 -3.23
CA VAL A 464 -21.23 14.15 -3.24
C VAL A 464 -21.66 15.57 -2.84
N LYS A 465 -21.07 16.12 -1.78
CA LYS A 465 -21.24 17.54 -1.46
C LYS A 465 -21.01 18.33 -2.76
N PRO A 466 -21.92 19.23 -3.15
CA PRO A 466 -21.75 19.97 -4.39
C PRO A 466 -20.37 20.61 -4.37
N GLU A 467 -19.68 20.41 -5.47
CA GLU A 467 -18.32 20.82 -5.77
C GLU A 467 -17.92 22.09 -5.01
N LEU A 468 -16.80 22.03 -4.29
CA LEU A 468 -16.03 23.23 -4.02
C LEU A 468 -15.78 23.88 -5.38
N LYS A 469 -16.46 25.01 -5.62
CA LYS A 469 -16.26 25.85 -6.78
C LYS A 469 -14.78 26.06 -7.00
N ASP A 470 -14.41 25.93 -8.27
CA ASP A 470 -13.17 26.33 -8.92
C ASP A 470 -12.12 27.06 -8.06
N SER A 471 -10.91 26.50 -8.12
CA SER A 471 -9.65 27.24 -8.26
C SER A 471 -9.02 27.99 -7.07
N GLU A 472 -9.61 28.04 -5.88
CA GLU A 472 -8.96 28.75 -4.74
C GLU A 472 -8.56 27.88 -3.53
N GLY A 473 -8.79 26.56 -3.57
CA GLY A 473 -8.43 25.64 -2.48
C GLY A 473 -7.34 24.62 -2.79
N LEU A 474 -6.59 24.77 -3.88
CA LEU A 474 -5.77 23.70 -4.48
C LEU A 474 -4.35 23.54 -3.92
N TYR A 475 -3.94 24.36 -2.95
CA TYR A 475 -2.65 24.23 -2.30
C TYR A 475 -2.82 24.38 -0.80
N ARG A 476 -2.32 23.43 0.00
CA ARG A 476 -1.96 23.75 1.38
C ARG A 476 -0.79 24.74 1.27
N GLU A 477 -1.05 26.04 1.46
CA GLU A 477 0.02 27.03 1.52
C GLU A 477 0.91 26.72 2.73
N ARG A 478 2.05 26.08 2.46
CA ARG A 478 3.14 25.92 3.42
C ARG A 478 4.42 26.46 2.77
N GLY A 479 5.01 27.45 3.43
CA GLY A 479 6.32 28.00 3.08
C GLY A 479 6.28 29.20 2.13
N ASN A 480 7.35 29.99 2.16
CA ASN A 480 7.54 31.09 1.23
C ASN A 480 7.81 30.52 -0.17
N ARG A 481 7.11 31.03 -1.18
CA ARG A 481 7.39 30.68 -2.58
C ARG A 481 8.50 31.56 -3.13
N VAL A 482 9.45 30.94 -3.82
CA VAL A 482 10.57 31.59 -4.48
C VAL A 482 10.52 31.33 -5.98
N GLU A 483 11.07 32.27 -6.74
CA GLU A 483 11.22 32.13 -8.19
C GLU A 483 12.53 31.43 -8.53
N VAL A 484 12.43 30.39 -9.34
CA VAL A 484 13.55 29.62 -9.87
C VAL A 484 13.39 29.46 -11.37
N GLN A 485 14.49 29.24 -12.07
CA GLN A 485 14.49 28.97 -13.50
C GLN A 485 14.68 27.48 -13.75
N ILE A 486 13.70 26.79 -14.31
CA ILE A 486 13.75 25.36 -14.67
C ILE A 486 13.73 25.26 -16.19
N GLN A 487 14.81 24.78 -16.80
CA GLN A 487 14.93 24.67 -18.28
C GLN A 487 14.69 25.99 -19.03
N GLY A 488 15.04 27.12 -18.40
CA GLY A 488 14.79 28.44 -18.98
C GLY A 488 13.47 29.08 -18.53
N ASP A 489 12.50 28.29 -18.08
CA ASP A 489 11.20 28.77 -17.62
C ASP A 489 11.24 29.22 -16.16
N VAL A 490 10.68 30.40 -15.87
CA VAL A 490 10.53 30.87 -14.49
C VAL A 490 9.34 30.19 -13.84
N ARG A 491 9.56 29.53 -12.70
CA ARG A 491 8.55 28.82 -11.91
C ARG A 491 8.58 29.30 -10.46
N ARG A 492 7.40 29.35 -9.84
CA ARG A 492 7.26 29.59 -8.40
C ARG A 492 7.10 28.28 -7.66
N VAL A 493 8.02 28.01 -6.76
CA VAL A 493 8.13 26.75 -5.99
C VAL A 493 8.41 27.07 -4.53
N ILE A 494 8.31 26.09 -3.64
CA ILE A 494 8.47 26.29 -2.19
C ILE A 494 9.96 26.37 -1.83
N ASP A 495 10.35 27.38 -1.06
CA ASP A 495 11.72 27.54 -0.55
C ASP A 495 12.08 26.44 0.47
N GLY A 496 13.32 25.96 0.41
CA GLY A 496 13.83 24.89 1.28
C GLY A 496 13.35 23.48 0.92
N GLN A 497 12.52 23.31 -0.12
CA GLN A 497 12.06 22.02 -0.59
C GLN A 497 13.09 21.34 -1.50
N ASN A 498 13.12 20.01 -1.54
CA ASN A 498 13.98 19.27 -2.48
C ASN A 498 13.58 19.51 -3.94
N VAL A 499 14.55 19.72 -4.81
CA VAL A 499 14.34 19.95 -6.25
C VAL A 499 13.49 18.85 -6.88
N SER A 500 13.74 17.58 -6.53
CA SER A 500 12.95 16.44 -7.04
C SER A 500 11.45 16.60 -6.81
N VAL A 501 11.02 17.11 -5.65
CA VAL A 501 9.62 17.29 -5.28
C VAL A 501 9.01 18.46 -6.06
N SER A 502 9.74 19.57 -6.15
CA SER A 502 9.30 20.74 -6.91
C SER A 502 9.22 20.49 -8.41
N LEU A 503 10.02 19.55 -8.96
CA LEU A 503 9.85 19.08 -10.34
C LEU A 503 8.52 18.36 -10.53
N PHE A 504 8.07 17.56 -9.55
CA PHE A 504 6.75 16.94 -9.59
C PHE A 504 5.60 17.95 -9.49
N GLU A 505 5.74 18.99 -8.65
CA GLU A 505 4.75 20.06 -8.52
C GLU A 505 4.63 20.94 -9.77
N SER A 506 5.76 21.20 -10.43
CA SER A 506 5.78 22.01 -11.65
C SER A 506 5.36 21.23 -12.90
N GLY A 507 5.12 19.92 -12.79
CA GLY A 507 4.78 19.05 -13.91
C GLY A 507 5.97 18.75 -14.83
N MET A 508 7.20 19.01 -14.35
CA MET A 508 8.46 18.87 -15.07
C MET A 508 9.29 17.67 -14.58
N ALA A 509 8.69 16.77 -13.81
CA ALA A 509 9.34 15.58 -13.30
C ALA A 509 9.78 14.63 -14.41
N ARG A 510 10.94 14.01 -14.22
CA ARG A 510 11.49 12.99 -15.11
C ARG A 510 11.29 11.62 -14.48
N PRO A 511 11.37 10.52 -15.26
CA PRO A 511 11.32 9.20 -14.66
C PRO A 511 12.43 8.91 -13.65
N ASN A 512 13.59 9.55 -13.80
CA ASN A 512 14.68 9.42 -12.83
C ASN A 512 14.34 10.03 -11.46
N ASP A 513 13.39 10.97 -11.41
CA ASP A 513 12.94 11.60 -10.17
C ASP A 513 11.93 10.70 -9.42
N ILE A 514 11.40 9.64 -10.06
CA ILE A 514 10.50 8.65 -9.45
C ILE A 514 11.12 7.97 -8.23
N LEU A 515 12.45 7.91 -8.13
CA LEU A 515 13.18 7.22 -7.07
C LEU A 515 13.72 8.19 -6.02
N ILE A 516 12.86 9.07 -5.48
CA ILE A 516 13.20 10.08 -4.47
C ILE A 516 13.88 9.42 -3.25
N CYS A 517 15.19 9.61 -3.13
CA CYS A 517 16.02 9.09 -2.04
C CYS A 517 16.66 10.23 -1.24
N GLU A 518 17.01 9.96 0.01
CA GLU A 518 17.58 10.99 0.91
C GLU A 518 19.10 11.13 0.77
N ASP A 519 19.76 10.18 0.11
CA ASP A 519 21.22 10.04 0.11
C ASP A 519 21.84 9.98 -1.29
N GLY A 520 21.06 10.28 -2.33
CA GLY A 520 21.53 10.33 -3.73
C GLY A 520 22.08 9.01 -4.27
N SER A 521 21.99 7.92 -3.52
CA SER A 521 22.74 6.67 -3.70
C SER A 521 22.48 5.94 -5.02
N CYS A 522 21.37 6.23 -5.70
CA CYS A 522 21.08 5.66 -7.01
C CYS A 522 21.79 6.38 -8.17
N GLY A 523 22.24 7.62 -7.98
CA GLY A 523 22.90 8.42 -9.02
C GLY A 523 22.02 8.83 -10.21
N LEU A 524 20.72 8.53 -10.18
CA LEU A 524 19.83 8.66 -11.35
C LEU A 524 19.28 10.09 -11.57
N CYS A 525 18.98 10.81 -10.49
CA CYS A 525 18.29 12.12 -10.56
C CYS A 525 19.24 13.30 -10.81
N GLN A 526 20.38 13.08 -11.47
CA GLN A 526 21.40 14.10 -11.70
C GLN A 526 20.85 15.30 -12.49
N ILE A 527 21.14 16.50 -12.01
CA ILE A 527 20.76 17.81 -12.58
C ILE A 527 21.96 18.75 -12.55
N GLU A 528 21.88 19.84 -13.30
CA GLU A 528 22.81 20.95 -13.19
C GLU A 528 22.11 22.11 -12.50
N VAL A 529 22.66 22.57 -11.38
CA VAL A 529 22.16 23.73 -10.62
C VAL A 529 23.25 24.78 -10.63
N ASP A 530 22.97 25.92 -11.26
CA ASP A 530 23.91 27.05 -11.42
C ASP A 530 25.26 26.64 -12.05
N GLY A 531 25.22 25.71 -13.01
CA GLY A 531 26.42 25.19 -13.69
C GLY A 531 27.11 24.02 -12.97
N ILE A 532 26.66 23.63 -11.78
CA ILE A 532 27.25 22.56 -10.98
C ILE A 532 26.36 21.31 -11.03
N LYS A 533 26.95 20.16 -11.33
CA LYS A 533 26.25 18.86 -11.28
C LYS A 533 25.89 18.50 -9.83
N LYS A 534 24.60 18.33 -9.56
CA LYS A 534 24.04 17.92 -8.25
C LYS A 534 22.96 16.86 -8.43
N PHE A 535 22.48 16.28 -7.33
CA PHE A 535 21.35 15.35 -7.32
C PHE A 535 20.07 16.07 -6.91
N ALA A 536 18.99 15.91 -7.69
CA ALA A 536 17.72 16.58 -7.44
C ALA A 536 17.09 16.19 -6.09
N CYS A 537 17.37 14.98 -5.60
CA CYS A 537 16.82 14.48 -4.36
C CYS A 537 17.55 14.96 -3.09
N GLU A 538 18.78 15.46 -3.22
CA GLU A 538 19.59 16.01 -2.10
C GLU A 538 19.68 17.54 -2.12
N THR A 539 19.30 18.18 -3.24
CA THR A 539 19.44 19.63 -3.40
C THR A 539 18.15 20.32 -2.99
N THR A 540 18.24 21.26 -2.05
CA THR A 540 17.14 22.13 -1.65
C THR A 540 17.05 23.36 -2.55
N ILE A 541 15.84 23.85 -2.78
CA ILE A 541 15.55 25.03 -3.57
C ILE A 541 15.76 26.31 -2.76
N HIS A 542 16.35 27.32 -3.40
CA HIS A 542 16.39 28.70 -2.93
C HIS A 542 16.13 29.69 -4.08
N GLN A 543 15.85 30.94 -3.74
CA GLN A 543 15.55 32.01 -4.71
C GLN A 543 16.66 32.20 -5.74
N GLY A 544 16.28 32.29 -7.02
CA GLY A 544 17.20 32.61 -8.12
C GLY A 544 18.00 31.43 -8.66
N MET A 545 17.77 30.21 -8.19
CA MET A 545 18.43 29.01 -8.73
C MET A 545 18.08 28.77 -10.20
N SER A 546 19.09 28.37 -10.98
CA SER A 546 18.94 27.91 -12.37
C SER A 546 19.16 26.40 -12.46
N ILE A 547 18.09 25.66 -12.79
CA ILE A 547 18.06 24.20 -12.86
C ILE A 547 17.97 23.76 -14.33
N ARG A 548 18.95 22.98 -14.80
CA ARG A 548 18.95 22.35 -16.12
C ARG A 548 19.04 20.83 -16.02
N PHE A 549 18.38 20.14 -16.95
CA PHE A 549 18.45 18.69 -17.02
C PHE A 549 19.68 18.26 -17.81
N THR A 550 20.37 17.24 -17.31
CA THR A 550 21.58 16.68 -17.92
C THR A 550 21.29 15.72 -19.08
N ARG A 551 20.04 15.27 -19.23
CA ARG A 551 19.55 14.42 -20.31
C ARG A 551 18.12 14.81 -20.69
N GLU A 552 17.82 14.77 -21.98
CA GLU A 552 16.44 14.80 -22.48
C GLU A 552 15.75 13.46 -22.23
N HIS A 553 14.48 13.52 -21.85
CA HIS A 553 13.66 12.34 -21.60
C HIS A 553 13.03 11.84 -22.90
N ARG A 554 13.16 10.54 -23.20
CA ARG A 554 12.41 9.87 -24.26
C ARG A 554 11.29 9.03 -23.64
N PRO A 555 10.04 9.15 -24.09
CA PRO A 555 9.00 8.18 -23.74
C PRO A 555 9.37 6.86 -24.40
N SER A 556 9.58 5.79 -23.63
CA SER A 556 10.00 4.53 -24.23
C SER A 556 9.21 3.32 -23.75
N SER A 557 8.98 2.41 -24.69
CA SER A 557 8.58 1.01 -24.49
C SER A 557 9.80 0.14 -24.16
N GLU A 558 10.91 0.75 -23.74
CA GLU A 558 12.17 0.05 -23.53
C GLU A 558 12.12 -0.79 -22.26
N LEU A 559 12.73 -1.97 -22.36
CA LEU A 559 12.99 -2.86 -21.26
C LEU A 559 14.08 -2.27 -20.35
N CYS A 560 15.11 -1.62 -20.92
CA CYS A 560 16.15 -0.90 -20.20
C CYS A 560 16.22 0.57 -20.63
N PRO A 561 15.56 1.49 -19.91
CA PRO A 561 15.56 2.91 -20.26
C PRO A 561 16.91 3.62 -20.12
N CYS A 562 17.85 3.05 -19.36
CA CYS A 562 19.18 3.65 -19.21
C CYS A 562 20.02 3.52 -20.48
N GLU A 563 19.86 2.39 -21.18
CA GLU A 563 20.63 1.99 -22.36
C GLU A 563 19.79 1.99 -23.66
N GLY A 564 18.49 2.26 -23.58
CA GLY A 564 17.63 2.34 -24.76
C GLY A 564 17.22 0.98 -25.35
N ILE A 565 17.28 -0.10 -24.57
CA ILE A 565 17.10 -1.48 -25.07
C ILE A 565 15.62 -1.87 -24.98
N THR A 566 15.01 -2.30 -26.10
CA THR A 566 13.63 -2.79 -26.14
C THR A 566 13.53 -4.30 -25.93
N THR A 567 12.29 -4.77 -25.66
CA THR A 567 11.96 -6.19 -25.54
C THR A 567 12.23 -6.97 -26.83
N GLU A 568 11.94 -6.37 -27.98
CA GLU A 568 12.13 -6.98 -29.31
C GLU A 568 13.62 -7.07 -29.65
N ALA A 569 14.37 -6.01 -29.37
CA ALA A 569 15.81 -5.96 -29.60
C ALA A 569 16.53 -7.05 -28.79
N LEU A 570 16.18 -7.18 -27.50
CA LEU A 570 16.75 -8.23 -26.66
C LEU A 570 16.37 -9.64 -27.17
N SER A 571 15.10 -9.85 -27.52
CA SER A 571 14.63 -11.15 -28.03
C SER A 571 15.35 -11.54 -29.33
N ALA A 572 15.59 -10.56 -30.21
CA ALA A 572 16.35 -10.76 -31.45
C ALA A 572 17.83 -11.12 -31.16
N ILE A 573 18.46 -10.46 -30.19
CA ILE A 573 19.84 -10.79 -29.76
C ILE A 573 19.90 -12.22 -29.23
N ILE A 574 18.97 -12.61 -28.35
CA ILE A 574 18.93 -13.96 -27.77
C ILE A 574 18.73 -15.00 -28.87
N ALA A 575 17.79 -14.78 -29.80
CA ALA A 575 17.54 -15.69 -30.90
C ALA A 575 18.74 -15.83 -31.85
N ALA A 576 19.49 -14.74 -32.08
CA ALA A 576 20.65 -14.75 -32.98
C ALA A 576 21.90 -15.39 -32.37
N THR A 577 22.11 -15.20 -31.06
CA THR A 577 23.34 -15.64 -30.37
C THR A 577 23.19 -16.95 -29.60
N ASN A 578 21.96 -17.40 -29.35
CA ASN A 578 21.60 -18.60 -28.60
C ASN A 578 22.46 -18.79 -27.33
N PRO A 579 22.41 -17.84 -26.38
CA PRO A 579 23.29 -17.84 -25.21
C PRO A 579 22.90 -18.92 -24.21
N ASP A 580 23.88 -19.62 -23.66
CA ASP A 580 23.66 -20.69 -22.67
C ASP A 580 23.33 -20.15 -21.26
N THR A 581 23.63 -18.88 -20.98
CA THR A 581 23.50 -18.27 -19.63
C THR A 581 23.00 -16.82 -19.67
N LEU A 582 22.31 -16.39 -18.60
CA LEU A 582 21.88 -15.00 -18.42
C LEU A 582 23.06 -14.00 -18.44
N ALA A 583 24.23 -14.37 -17.92
CA ALA A 583 25.41 -13.50 -17.95
C ALA A 583 25.88 -13.21 -19.39
N ALA A 584 25.83 -14.21 -20.27
CA ALA A 584 26.14 -14.02 -21.68
C ALA A 584 25.13 -13.07 -22.34
N VAL A 585 23.84 -13.20 -22.02
CA VAL A 585 22.81 -12.25 -22.47
C VAL A 585 23.15 -10.81 -22.04
N THR A 586 23.50 -10.60 -20.76
CA THR A 586 23.87 -9.26 -20.25
C THR A 586 25.09 -8.69 -20.95
N GLN A 587 26.12 -9.50 -21.19
CA GLN A 587 27.35 -9.05 -21.85
C GLN A 587 27.13 -8.69 -23.31
N ILE A 588 26.28 -9.43 -24.02
CA ILE A 588 26.01 -9.21 -25.45
C ILE A 588 25.03 -8.06 -25.66
N SER A 589 24.00 -7.96 -24.81
CA SER A 589 22.94 -6.96 -24.97
C SER A 589 23.19 -5.65 -24.22
N GLU A 590 24.19 -5.62 -23.33
CA GLU A 590 24.46 -4.53 -22.39
C GLU A 590 23.28 -4.20 -21.44
N VAL A 591 22.20 -5.01 -21.43
CA VAL A 591 21.02 -4.77 -20.60
C VAL A 591 21.38 -4.72 -19.11
N GLY A 592 20.97 -3.65 -18.42
CA GLY A 592 21.32 -3.44 -17.01
C GLY A 592 22.74 -2.94 -16.74
N HIS A 593 23.54 -2.62 -17.77
CA HIS A 593 24.85 -1.98 -17.59
C HIS A 593 24.77 -0.49 -17.23
N GLY A 594 23.65 0.16 -17.51
CA GLY A 594 23.48 1.59 -17.26
C GLY A 594 23.46 2.02 -15.80
N LYS A 595 23.30 3.34 -15.58
CA LYS A 595 23.39 4.01 -14.26
C LYS A 595 22.46 3.43 -13.19
N CYS A 596 21.34 2.79 -13.56
CA CYS A 596 20.47 2.13 -12.58
C CYS A 596 21.00 0.78 -12.10
N HIS A 597 22.10 0.27 -12.69
CA HIS A 597 22.70 -1.04 -12.40
C HIS A 597 21.67 -2.18 -12.39
N GLY A 598 20.74 -2.16 -13.35
CA GLY A 598 19.70 -3.18 -13.45
C GLY A 598 18.55 -3.05 -12.45
N LEU A 599 18.54 -2.07 -11.53
CA LEU A 599 17.48 -1.90 -10.52
C LEU A 599 16.07 -1.86 -11.12
N LEU A 600 15.92 -1.28 -12.31
CA LEU A 600 14.63 -1.12 -12.98
C LEU A 600 14.28 -2.26 -13.94
N CYS A 601 15.27 -2.79 -14.66
CA CYS A 601 15.04 -3.65 -15.83
C CYS A 601 15.35 -5.13 -15.60
N LYS A 602 16.12 -5.46 -14.55
CA LYS A 602 16.75 -6.78 -14.38
C LYS A 602 15.76 -7.93 -14.25
N LYS A 603 14.74 -7.78 -13.40
CA LYS A 603 13.70 -8.82 -13.20
C LYS A 603 12.97 -9.12 -14.51
N SER A 604 12.63 -8.07 -15.26
CA SER A 604 11.87 -8.14 -16.50
C SER A 604 12.62 -8.85 -17.63
N TRP A 605 13.91 -8.56 -17.79
CA TRP A 605 14.69 -9.17 -18.86
C TRP A 605 15.19 -10.59 -18.53
N SER A 606 15.46 -10.89 -17.24
CA SER A 606 15.78 -12.25 -16.78
C SER A 606 14.69 -13.21 -17.23
N ARG A 607 13.43 -12.83 -17.00
CA ARG A 607 12.25 -13.61 -17.40
C ARG A 607 12.08 -13.76 -18.90
N LEU A 608 12.32 -12.69 -19.66
CA LEU A 608 12.30 -12.77 -21.11
C LEU A 608 13.34 -13.77 -21.62
N SER A 609 14.48 -13.84 -20.96
CA SER A 609 15.56 -14.77 -21.30
C SER A 609 15.25 -16.21 -20.86
N GLU A 610 14.70 -16.40 -19.66
CA GLU A 610 14.21 -17.70 -19.17
C GLU A 610 13.10 -18.26 -20.06
N ALA A 611 12.14 -17.41 -20.48
CA ALA A 611 11.07 -17.79 -21.41
C ALA A 611 11.61 -18.17 -22.80
N ALA A 612 12.77 -17.64 -23.18
CA ALA A 612 13.50 -18.01 -24.39
C ALA A 612 14.37 -19.28 -24.22
N GLY A 613 14.30 -19.96 -23.07
CA GLY A 613 15.03 -21.22 -22.81
C GLY A 613 16.48 -21.03 -22.35
N VAL A 614 16.91 -19.81 -22.02
CA VAL A 614 18.23 -19.55 -21.44
C VAL A 614 18.24 -20.05 -20.00
N ALA A 615 19.20 -20.89 -19.64
CA ALA A 615 19.29 -21.43 -18.29
C ALA A 615 19.61 -20.32 -17.28
N ASP A 616 18.85 -20.27 -16.17
CA ASP A 616 19.13 -19.46 -14.99
C ASP A 616 20.28 -20.09 -14.18
N VAL A 617 21.45 -20.12 -14.81
CA VAL A 617 22.68 -20.57 -14.16
C VAL A 617 23.74 -19.51 -14.43
N ARG A 618 24.22 -18.92 -13.33
CA ARG A 618 25.27 -17.90 -13.25
C ARG A 618 24.85 -16.55 -13.79
N PHE A 619 24.14 -15.81 -12.94
CA PHE A 619 24.16 -14.35 -12.99
C PHE A 619 25.51 -13.84 -12.46
N ASN A 620 26.39 -13.41 -13.38
CA ASN A 620 27.65 -12.75 -13.06
C ASN A 620 27.41 -11.23 -13.11
N ASP A 621 26.73 -10.63 -12.12
CA ASP A 621 26.99 -9.20 -11.84
C ASP A 621 28.22 -9.15 -10.94
N TRP A 622 29.26 -8.51 -11.44
CA TRP A 622 30.46 -8.24 -10.66
C TRP A 622 30.28 -6.95 -9.84
N ARG A 623 29.07 -6.39 -9.86
CA ARG A 623 28.72 -5.10 -9.29
C ARG A 623 27.72 -5.32 -8.17
N PHE A 624 28.24 -5.63 -6.98
CA PHE A 624 27.50 -5.35 -5.75
C PHE A 624 27.21 -3.85 -5.76
N PRO A 625 25.94 -3.40 -5.88
CA PRO A 625 25.66 -2.02 -6.23
C PRO A 625 25.84 -1.17 -4.99
N TRP A 626 27.09 -0.75 -4.75
CA TRP A 626 27.36 0.42 -3.97
C TRP A 626 28.75 1.05 -4.22
N VAL A 627 28.61 2.22 -4.87
CA VAL A 627 29.52 3.35 -5.07
C VAL A 627 30.50 3.25 -6.24
N ASP A 628 30.13 4.00 -7.28
CA ASP A 628 31.06 4.64 -8.22
C ASP A 628 32.17 5.34 -7.44
N TRP A 629 33.40 4.88 -7.65
CA TRP A 629 34.57 5.69 -7.38
C TRP A 629 34.59 6.83 -8.40
N MET A 630 34.07 7.99 -8.03
CA MET A 630 34.60 9.25 -8.56
C MET A 630 35.18 10.03 -7.39
N PHE A 631 36.51 9.96 -7.28
CA PHE A 631 37.28 11.06 -6.71
C PHE A 631 37.23 12.25 -7.66
#